data_AF-R6D7Q8-F1
#
_entry.id   AF-R6D7Q8-F1
#
_cell.length_a   1.000
_cell.length_b   1.000
_cell.length_c   1.000
_cell.angle_alpha   90.00
_cell.angle_beta   90.00
_cell.angle_gamma   90.00
#
_symmetry.space_group_name_H-M   'P 1'
#
loop_
_entity.id
_entity.type
_entity.pdbx_description
1 polymer ?
#
loop_
_entity_poly.entity_id
_entity_poly.type
_entity_poly.pdbx_seq_one_letter_code
_entity_poly.pdbx_strand_id
1 'polypeptide(L)'
;MKKTIAIIMALALSAGSITAFADEEIDVNGKYVAGNNGGTVYRYDITWDDMTFTYTDGDKEWNPDTHKYDSTEGKWSADTKTIAVTNHSNTDIAVEPEFSSAVDGLSGKFDKDGFSLVSAEGTAVENAPSDSIEFSVSGAGISADGKIGTITINILA
;
A
#
# COMPACT_ATOMS: atom_id res chain seq x y z
N MET A 1 -32.35 -87.48 10.36
CA MET A 1 -32.62 -87.91 8.96
C MET A 1 -32.15 -86.77 8.07
N LYS A 2 -31.35 -86.88 6.99
CA LYS A 2 -30.58 -87.99 6.35
C LYS A 2 -29.15 -87.43 6.07
N LYS A 3 -28.05 -88.21 6.06
CA LYS A 3 -27.34 -88.71 4.85
C LYS A 3 -27.49 -87.81 3.59
N THR A 4 -26.46 -87.42 2.82
CA THR A 4 -25.00 -87.73 2.80
C THR A 4 -24.27 -86.51 2.12
N ILE A 5 -23.00 -86.45 1.69
CA ILE A 5 -21.95 -87.40 1.26
C ILE A 5 -20.53 -86.80 1.52
N ALA A 6 -19.45 -87.38 0.97
CA ALA A 6 -18.07 -86.85 0.99
C ALA A 6 -17.38 -86.99 -0.37
N ILE A 7 -16.31 -86.23 -0.63
CA ILE A 7 -15.34 -86.43 -1.73
C ILE A 7 -13.92 -86.11 -1.22
N ILE A 8 -12.93 -86.87 -1.69
CA ILE A 8 -11.50 -86.72 -1.38
C ILE A 8 -10.76 -86.40 -2.68
N MET A 9 -9.85 -85.44 -2.65
CA MET A 9 -8.73 -85.40 -3.60
C MET A 9 -7.52 -84.75 -2.95
N ALA A 10 -6.44 -85.51 -2.78
CA ALA A 10 -5.19 -85.02 -2.24
C ALA A 10 -4.29 -84.53 -3.38
N LEU A 11 -3.75 -83.31 -3.27
CA LEU A 11 -2.74 -82.79 -4.18
C LEU A 11 -1.45 -82.52 -3.39
N ALA A 12 -0.44 -83.36 -3.59
CA ALA A 12 0.82 -83.25 -2.89
C ALA A 12 1.71 -82.18 -3.57
N LEU A 13 1.65 -80.94 -3.10
CA LEU A 13 2.61 -79.92 -3.49
C LEU A 13 3.95 -80.19 -2.78
N SER A 14 4.97 -80.50 -3.57
CA SER A 14 6.36 -80.62 -3.10
C SER A 14 6.90 -79.26 -2.64
N ALA A 15 7.67 -79.24 -1.57
CA ALA A 15 8.14 -78.02 -0.94
C ALA A 15 9.00 -77.15 -1.88
N GLY A 16 8.53 -75.93 -2.13
CA GLY A 16 9.28 -74.84 -2.73
C GLY A 16 9.04 -73.58 -1.91
N SER A 17 9.78 -73.41 -0.82
CA SER A 17 9.61 -72.30 0.12
C SER A 17 10.14 -70.98 -0.46
N ILE A 18 9.42 -70.42 -1.42
CA ILE A 18 9.56 -69.01 -1.79
C ILE A 18 9.10 -68.16 -0.60
N THR A 19 10.06 -67.64 0.17
CA THR A 19 9.81 -66.60 1.16
C THR A 19 9.46 -65.31 0.42
N ALA A 20 8.18 -65.16 0.09
CA ALA A 20 7.64 -63.88 -0.34
C ALA A 20 7.77 -62.91 0.84
N PHE A 21 8.69 -61.95 0.71
CA PHE A 21 8.68 -60.78 1.57
C PHE A 21 7.43 -59.99 1.21
N ALA A 22 6.52 -59.84 2.16
CA ALA A 22 5.40 -58.92 2.03
C ALA A 22 5.88 -57.54 2.47
N ASP A 23 5.63 -56.52 1.66
CA ASP A 23 5.89 -55.14 2.03
C ASP A 23 4.87 -54.70 3.11
N GLU A 24 5.36 -54.26 4.27
CA GLU A 24 4.52 -53.75 5.36
C GLU A 24 4.43 -52.22 5.30
N GLU A 25 3.31 -51.70 4.79
CA GLU A 25 2.99 -50.27 4.81
C GLU A 25 2.25 -49.87 6.10
N ILE A 26 2.53 -48.67 6.62
CA ILE A 26 1.88 -48.12 7.81
C ILE A 26 1.69 -46.59 7.69
N ASP A 27 0.47 -46.11 7.99
CA ASP A 27 0.12 -44.70 7.84
C ASP A 27 0.79 -43.80 8.90
N VAL A 28 1.81 -43.05 8.48
CA VAL A 28 2.49 -42.05 9.33
C VAL A 28 1.65 -40.78 9.42
N ASN A 29 0.87 -40.66 10.50
CA ASN A 29 -0.08 -39.57 10.72
C ASN A 29 0.52 -38.41 11.56
N GLY A 30 0.46 -37.19 11.04
CA GLY A 30 0.84 -35.96 11.74
C GLY A 30 -0.35 -35.23 12.36
N LYS A 31 -0.19 -34.64 13.55
CA LYS A 31 -1.19 -33.76 14.18
C LYS A 31 -0.81 -32.29 14.01
N TYR A 32 -1.59 -31.55 13.22
CA TYR A 32 -1.51 -30.08 13.18
C TYR A 32 -2.10 -29.45 14.44
N VAL A 33 -1.49 -28.37 14.91
CA VAL A 33 -2.01 -27.44 15.92
C VAL A 33 -1.63 -26.04 15.44
N ALA A 34 -2.60 -25.14 15.32
CA ALA A 34 -2.34 -23.77 14.87
C ALA A 34 -1.55 -22.96 15.90
N GLY A 35 -0.64 -22.11 15.42
CA GLY A 35 0.06 -21.12 16.24
C GLY A 35 -0.76 -19.85 16.47
N ASN A 36 -0.19 -18.88 17.19
CA ASN A 36 -0.74 -17.53 17.26
C ASN A 36 -0.51 -16.77 15.94
N ASN A 37 -1.53 -16.12 15.39
CA ASN A 37 -1.52 -15.53 14.05
C ASN A 37 -0.91 -14.10 13.99
N GLY A 38 0.11 -13.82 14.80
CA GLY A 38 0.82 -12.53 14.86
C GLY A 38 0.05 -11.36 15.48
N GLY A 39 -1.20 -11.15 15.07
CA GLY A 39 -1.97 -9.92 15.33
C GLY A 39 -1.71 -8.84 14.29
N THR A 40 -2.39 -7.70 14.42
CA THR A 40 -2.24 -6.57 13.49
C THR A 40 -0.92 -5.84 13.73
N VAL A 41 -0.20 -5.56 12.64
CA VAL A 41 1.08 -4.85 12.59
C VAL A 41 0.95 -3.74 11.56
N TYR A 42 1.07 -2.49 12.03
CA TYR A 42 1.05 -1.31 11.17
C TYR A 42 2.46 -0.90 10.77
N ARG A 43 2.68 -0.73 9.47
CA ARG A 43 3.89 -0.15 8.88
C ARG A 43 3.54 0.48 7.54
N TYR A 44 4.01 1.70 7.33
CA TYR A 44 3.91 2.40 6.06
C TYR A 44 5.15 3.26 5.87
N ASP A 45 5.47 3.57 4.62
CA ASP A 45 6.54 4.47 4.23
C ASP A 45 5.92 5.61 3.38
N ILE A 46 6.34 6.86 3.61
CA ILE A 46 5.82 8.06 2.93
C ILE A 46 6.98 8.81 2.27
N THR A 47 6.89 9.06 0.97
CA THR A 47 7.87 9.84 0.19
C THR A 47 7.27 11.12 -0.36
N TRP A 48 8.11 12.13 -0.55
CA TRP A 48 7.72 13.50 -0.88
C TRP A 48 8.63 14.05 -1.99
N ASP A 49 8.04 14.73 -2.98
CA ASP A 49 8.79 15.65 -3.84
C ASP A 49 9.31 16.86 -3.03
N ASP A 50 10.16 17.68 -3.66
CA ASP A 50 10.53 19.00 -3.12
C ASP A 50 9.29 19.91 -3.06
N MET A 51 8.74 20.09 -1.86
CA MET A 51 7.55 20.91 -1.55
C MET A 51 7.79 22.42 -1.68
N THR A 52 8.86 22.86 -2.35
CA THR A 52 9.11 24.26 -2.72
C THR A 52 8.26 24.66 -3.93
N PHE A 53 7.47 25.73 -3.77
CA PHE A 53 6.69 26.38 -4.83
C PHE A 53 7.17 27.80 -5.05
N THR A 54 7.16 28.28 -6.29
CA THR A 54 7.68 29.61 -6.66
C THR A 54 6.53 30.58 -6.90
N TYR A 55 6.58 31.75 -6.27
CA TYR A 55 5.72 32.89 -6.65
C TYR A 55 6.53 33.88 -7.47
N THR A 56 6.01 34.28 -8.63
CA THR A 56 6.52 35.41 -9.42
C THR A 56 5.56 36.58 -9.26
N ASP A 57 6.02 37.63 -8.58
CA ASP A 57 5.30 38.92 -8.44
C ASP A 57 5.09 39.57 -9.82
N GLY A 58 4.09 40.46 -9.92
CA GLY A 58 3.74 41.13 -11.16
C GLY A 58 4.80 42.15 -11.60
N ASP A 59 5.02 42.23 -12.91
CA ASP A 59 5.79 43.29 -13.55
C ASP A 59 5.21 44.66 -13.21
N LYS A 60 6.08 45.67 -13.01
CA LYS A 60 5.70 47.02 -12.58
C LYS A 60 6.33 48.07 -13.49
N GLU A 61 5.50 48.79 -14.22
CA GLU A 61 5.92 49.86 -15.14
C GLU A 61 5.56 51.24 -14.54
N TRP A 62 6.50 52.19 -14.58
CA TRP A 62 6.26 53.53 -14.04
C TRP A 62 5.56 54.42 -15.07
N ASN A 63 4.38 54.91 -14.69
CA ASN A 63 3.52 55.76 -15.50
C ASN A 63 3.74 57.25 -15.11
N PRO A 64 4.46 58.04 -15.93
CA PRO A 64 4.83 59.41 -15.57
C PRO A 64 3.66 60.40 -15.62
N ASP A 65 2.61 60.14 -16.39
CA ASP A 65 1.45 61.02 -16.45
C ASP A 65 0.59 60.91 -15.19
N THR A 66 0.42 59.69 -14.66
CA THR A 66 -0.38 59.44 -13.44
C THR A 66 0.44 59.43 -12.14
N HIS A 67 1.78 59.41 -12.24
CA HIS A 67 2.72 59.26 -11.12
C HIS A 67 2.47 58.00 -10.27
N LYS A 68 2.25 56.86 -10.95
CA LYS A 68 1.95 55.56 -10.34
C LYS A 68 2.72 54.44 -11.04
N TYR A 69 2.70 53.26 -10.42
CA TYR A 69 3.03 52.02 -11.13
C TYR A 69 1.76 51.39 -11.68
N ASP A 70 1.78 51.05 -12.95
CA ASP A 70 0.87 50.06 -13.54
C ASP A 70 1.49 48.67 -13.33
N SER A 71 0.68 47.66 -12.97
CA SER A 71 1.19 46.35 -12.55
C SER A 71 0.38 45.17 -13.11
N THR A 72 1.07 44.10 -13.52
CA THR A 72 0.42 42.82 -13.85
C THR A 72 0.10 42.00 -12.59
N GLU A 73 -0.67 40.92 -12.74
CA GLU A 73 -0.97 39.99 -11.64
C GLU A 73 0.14 38.95 -11.50
N GLY A 74 0.75 38.87 -10.31
CA GLY A 74 1.74 37.86 -9.97
C GLY A 74 1.11 36.49 -9.70
N LYS A 75 1.85 35.42 -9.99
CA LYS A 75 1.33 34.03 -10.05
C LYS A 75 2.26 33.01 -9.40
N TRP A 76 1.67 31.92 -8.93
CA TRP A 76 2.39 30.72 -8.54
C TRP A 76 2.84 29.89 -9.75
N SER A 77 3.88 29.10 -9.56
CA SER A 77 4.31 28.02 -10.45
C SER A 77 3.18 27.02 -10.69
N ALA A 78 2.99 26.58 -11.94
CA ALA A 78 1.92 25.65 -12.32
C ALA A 78 2.24 24.17 -11.99
N ASP A 79 3.36 23.91 -11.34
CA ASP A 79 3.85 22.57 -11.02
C ASP A 79 3.03 21.93 -9.89
N THR A 80 2.65 20.67 -10.06
CA THR A 80 2.16 19.81 -8.97
C THR A 80 3.35 19.11 -8.28
N LYS A 81 3.15 18.66 -7.05
CA LYS A 81 4.15 17.96 -6.23
C LYS A 81 3.57 16.66 -5.69
N THR A 82 4.30 15.57 -5.86
CA THR A 82 3.88 14.22 -5.50
C THR A 82 4.15 13.92 -4.02
N ILE A 83 3.20 13.23 -3.38
CA ILE A 83 3.38 12.58 -2.09
C ILE A 83 2.90 11.14 -2.27
N ALA A 84 3.78 10.16 -2.09
CA ALA A 84 3.44 8.74 -2.26
C ALA A 84 3.45 8.01 -0.92
N VAL A 85 2.53 7.05 -0.76
CA VAL A 85 2.41 6.21 0.43
C VAL A 85 2.46 4.74 0.00
N THR A 86 3.26 3.94 0.71
CA THR A 86 3.33 2.49 0.54
C THR A 86 2.91 1.81 1.84
N ASN A 87 1.93 0.90 1.76
CA ASN A 87 1.51 0.09 2.89
C ASN A 87 2.38 -1.17 3.01
N HIS A 88 2.96 -1.40 4.18
CA HIS A 88 3.66 -2.61 4.57
C HIS A 88 3.01 -3.30 5.79
N SER A 89 1.78 -2.88 6.16
CA SER A 89 0.97 -3.45 7.23
C SER A 89 0.34 -4.77 6.78
N ASN A 90 0.03 -5.66 7.73
CA ASN A 90 -0.82 -6.84 7.45
C ASN A 90 -2.33 -6.53 7.56
N THR A 91 -2.71 -5.28 7.35
CA THR A 91 -4.09 -4.80 7.30
C THR A 91 -4.22 -3.65 6.31
N ASP A 92 -5.43 -3.40 5.84
CA ASP A 92 -5.77 -2.25 5.00
C ASP A 92 -5.58 -0.94 5.80
N ILE A 93 -5.23 0.15 5.11
CA ILE A 93 -5.14 1.52 5.65
C ILE A 93 -5.83 2.52 4.72
N ALA A 94 -6.28 3.64 5.27
CA ALA A 94 -6.72 4.81 4.50
C ALA A 94 -5.80 6.01 4.75
N VAL A 95 -5.67 6.86 3.73
CA VAL A 95 -4.76 8.00 3.68
C VAL A 95 -5.59 9.27 3.45
N GLU A 96 -5.64 10.15 4.45
CA GLU A 96 -6.41 11.40 4.44
C GLU A 96 -5.45 12.61 4.57
N PRO A 97 -5.19 13.37 3.49
CA PRO A 97 -4.29 14.51 3.49
C PRO A 97 -5.01 15.81 3.84
N GLU A 98 -4.34 16.65 4.64
CA GLU A 98 -4.82 17.98 5.04
C GLU A 98 -3.76 19.04 4.68
N PHE A 99 -4.18 20.23 4.28
CA PHE A 99 -3.30 21.39 4.13
C PHE A 99 -3.78 22.55 4.99
N SER A 100 -2.88 23.05 5.84
CA SER A 100 -3.08 24.24 6.67
C SER A 100 -2.19 25.38 6.15
N SER A 101 -2.81 26.41 5.57
CA SER A 101 -2.11 27.60 5.07
C SER A 101 -1.51 28.44 6.21
N ALA A 102 -0.33 29.01 5.96
CA ALA A 102 0.29 30.03 6.81
C ALA A 102 0.15 31.45 6.21
N VAL A 103 -0.44 31.59 5.03
CA VAL A 103 -0.64 32.84 4.29
C VAL A 103 -2.14 33.06 4.05
N ASP A 104 -2.66 34.22 4.44
CA ASP A 104 -4.07 34.56 4.21
C ASP A 104 -4.37 34.67 2.71
N GLY A 105 -5.51 34.12 2.27
CA GLY A 105 -5.88 34.01 0.86
C GLY A 105 -5.07 33.02 0.01
N LEU A 106 -4.08 32.30 0.56
CA LEU A 106 -3.40 31.21 -0.14
C LEU A 106 -4.19 29.90 0.02
N SER A 107 -4.44 29.23 -1.10
CA SER A 107 -5.17 27.97 -1.20
C SER A 107 -4.26 26.84 -1.68
N GLY A 108 -4.11 25.80 -0.88
CA GLY A 108 -3.56 24.51 -1.32
C GLY A 108 -4.66 23.60 -1.86
N LYS A 109 -4.34 22.79 -2.88
CA LYS A 109 -5.27 21.81 -3.49
C LYS A 109 -4.56 20.48 -3.76
N PHE A 110 -5.18 19.39 -3.34
CA PHE A 110 -4.85 18.02 -3.75
C PHE A 110 -5.64 17.58 -4.99
N ASP A 111 -5.19 16.58 -5.75
CA ASP A 111 -5.94 16.02 -6.90
C ASP A 111 -7.14 15.17 -6.47
N LYS A 112 -7.04 14.48 -5.33
CA LYS A 112 -8.08 13.67 -4.67
C LYS A 112 -8.20 14.01 -3.18
N ASP A 113 -9.30 13.60 -2.54
CA ASP A 113 -9.53 13.84 -1.10
C ASP A 113 -8.81 12.83 -0.19
N GLY A 114 -8.23 11.77 -0.76
CA GLY A 114 -7.60 10.66 -0.06
C GLY A 114 -7.62 9.38 -0.89
N PHE A 115 -7.11 8.29 -0.32
CA PHE A 115 -7.13 6.95 -0.94
C PHE A 115 -7.01 5.83 0.10
N SER A 116 -7.19 4.58 -0.32
CA SER A 116 -7.03 3.39 0.54
C SER A 116 -6.06 2.39 -0.07
N LEU A 117 -5.21 1.81 0.77
CA LEU A 117 -4.24 0.78 0.41
C LEU A 117 -4.58 -0.51 1.14
N VAL A 118 -4.72 -1.60 0.40
CA VAL A 118 -4.97 -2.93 1.00
C VAL A 118 -3.76 -3.43 1.79
N SER A 119 -3.97 -4.45 2.61
CA SER A 119 -2.94 -5.21 3.31
C SER A 119 -1.82 -5.68 2.38
N ALA A 120 -0.58 -5.63 2.87
CA ALA A 120 0.59 -6.21 2.22
C ALA A 120 0.75 -7.72 2.51
N GLU A 121 -0.15 -8.34 3.29
CA GLU A 121 -0.07 -9.77 3.61
C GLU A 121 -0.13 -10.64 2.33
N GLY A 122 0.87 -11.51 2.16
CA GLY A 122 1.02 -12.34 0.96
C GLY A 122 1.61 -11.64 -0.26
N THR A 123 1.88 -10.33 -0.21
CA THR A 123 2.60 -9.60 -1.27
C THR A 123 4.12 -9.76 -1.12
N ALA A 124 4.86 -9.65 -2.22
CA ALA A 124 6.32 -9.47 -2.17
C ALA A 124 6.64 -8.00 -1.82
N VAL A 125 7.77 -7.75 -1.14
CA VAL A 125 8.09 -6.44 -0.55
C VAL A 125 8.17 -5.33 -1.61
N GLU A 126 8.69 -5.66 -2.78
CA GLU A 126 8.79 -4.79 -3.95
C GLU A 126 7.46 -4.58 -4.70
N ASN A 127 6.41 -5.32 -4.34
CA ASN A 127 5.05 -5.24 -4.87
C ASN A 127 4.04 -4.82 -3.78
N ALA A 128 4.52 -4.12 -2.74
CA ALA A 128 3.68 -3.62 -1.64
C ALA A 128 2.64 -2.60 -2.15
N PRO A 129 1.38 -2.65 -1.67
CA PRO A 129 0.32 -1.73 -2.11
C PRO A 129 0.72 -0.26 -1.92
N SER A 130 0.64 0.52 -2.98
CA SER A 130 1.08 1.92 -3.01
C SER A 130 0.24 2.76 -3.97
N ASP A 131 0.08 4.04 -3.63
CA ASP A 131 -0.60 5.08 -4.42
C ASP A 131 -0.03 6.46 -4.01
N SER A 132 -0.25 7.46 -4.85
CA SER A 132 0.31 8.80 -4.71
C SER A 132 -0.73 9.89 -4.95
N ILE A 133 -0.56 11.01 -4.27
CA ILE A 133 -1.40 12.21 -4.37
C ILE A 133 -0.57 13.40 -4.87
N GLU A 134 -1.15 14.25 -5.70
CA GLU A 134 -0.54 15.47 -6.21
C GLU A 134 -1.07 16.70 -5.47
N PHE A 135 -0.17 17.58 -5.04
CA PHE A 135 -0.48 18.83 -4.36
C PHE A 135 -0.05 20.07 -5.17
N SER A 136 -0.82 21.15 -5.07
CA SER A 136 -0.62 22.42 -5.78
C SER A 136 -1.02 23.61 -4.91
N VAL A 137 -0.50 24.81 -5.22
CA VAL A 137 -0.84 26.06 -4.51
C VAL A 137 -1.35 27.14 -5.46
N SER A 138 -2.23 28.00 -4.97
CA SER A 138 -2.90 29.06 -5.74
C SER A 138 -3.43 30.17 -4.83
N GLY A 139 -3.91 31.28 -5.41
CA GLY A 139 -4.41 32.43 -4.64
C GLY A 139 -3.29 33.40 -4.27
N ALA A 140 -3.33 33.94 -3.04
CA ALA A 140 -2.44 35.01 -2.58
C ALA A 140 -0.95 34.68 -2.74
N GLY A 141 -0.16 35.70 -3.10
CA GLY A 141 1.29 35.61 -3.25
C GLY A 141 2.08 35.83 -1.97
N ILE A 142 3.40 35.80 -2.09
CA ILE A 142 4.37 36.13 -1.04
C ILE A 142 5.35 37.20 -1.53
N SER A 143 5.89 38.00 -0.60
CA SER A 143 6.83 39.10 -0.89
C SER A 143 8.28 38.82 -0.43
N ALA A 144 8.52 37.68 0.21
CA ALA A 144 9.82 37.16 0.63
C ALA A 144 9.74 35.64 0.85
N ASP A 145 10.87 34.95 0.76
CA ASP A 145 10.96 33.51 0.98
C ASP A 145 10.53 33.12 2.41
N GLY A 146 9.73 32.07 2.54
CA GLY A 146 9.21 31.65 3.85
C GLY A 146 8.29 30.42 3.80
N LYS A 147 7.82 29.99 4.98
CA LYS A 147 6.86 28.88 5.10
C LYS A 147 5.47 29.34 4.66
N ILE A 148 4.95 28.75 3.58
CA ILE A 148 3.63 29.07 3.03
C ILE A 148 2.47 28.27 3.64
N GLY A 149 2.76 27.11 4.25
CA GLY A 149 1.75 26.26 4.90
C GLY A 149 2.34 24.95 5.44
N THR A 150 1.48 24.01 5.82
CA THR A 150 1.84 22.68 6.33
C THR A 150 0.94 21.63 5.70
N ILE A 151 1.49 20.50 5.25
CA ILE A 151 0.72 19.32 4.87
C ILE A 151 0.78 18.30 6.00
N THR A 152 -0.35 17.71 6.35
CA THR A 152 -0.48 16.56 7.26
C THR A 152 -0.98 15.37 6.46
N ILE A 153 -0.36 14.19 6.63
CA ILE A 153 -0.89 12.93 6.11
C ILE A 153 -1.42 12.13 7.29
N ASN A 154 -2.74 11.96 7.37
CA ASN A 154 -3.37 11.12 8.38
C ASN A 154 -3.48 9.70 7.84
N ILE A 155 -3.07 8.71 8.65
CA ILE A 155 -3.23 7.29 8.33
C ILE A 155 -4.29 6.71 9.26
N LEU A 156 -5.37 6.20 8.69
CA LEU A 156 -6.47 5.52 9.37
C LEU A 156 -6.37 4.01 9.16
N ALA A 157 -6.80 3.24 10.16
CA ALA A 157 -6.20 1.95 10.54
C ALA A 157 -7.12 1.11 11.45
#